data_AF-A0A2M8BA41-F1
#
_entry.id   AF-A0A2M8BA41-F1
#
_cell.length_a   1.000
_cell.length_b   1.000
_cell.length_c   1.000
_cell.angle_alpha   90.00
_cell.angle_beta   90.00
_cell.angle_gamma   90.00
#
_symmetry.space_group_name_H-M   'P 1'
#
loop_
_entity.id
_entity.type
_entity.pdbx_description
1 polymer ?
#
loop_
_entity_poly.entity_id
_entity_poly.type
_entity_poly.pdbx_seq_one_letter_code
_entity_poly.pdbx_strand_id
1 'polypeptide(L)'
;TLSGNYYVVGANAKPGSVQFDIVIYVNGTMFKTFKDNEGQIVADITDKLALGSNTVTLQAKKVISGGRASTSSSDVISVFIGKGNANGNQLTIDKQLATFKVDASQTADKTESFTFDAN
;
A
#
# COMPACT_ATOMS: atom_id res chain seq x y z
N THR A 1 -6.00 -6.12 23.49
CA THR A 1 -6.18 -4.89 22.70
C THR A 1 -4.84 -4.47 22.17
N LEU A 2 -4.75 -4.05 20.91
CA LEU A 2 -3.49 -3.58 20.33
C LEU A 2 -3.08 -2.24 20.96
N SER A 3 -1.78 -2.07 21.19
CA SER A 3 -1.18 -0.80 21.60
C SER A 3 -0.99 0.10 20.38
N GLY A 4 -1.90 1.05 20.18
CA GLY A 4 -1.79 2.07 19.12
C GLY A 4 -2.34 1.63 17.76
N ASN A 5 -2.21 2.52 16.78
CA ASN A 5 -2.91 2.41 15.51
C ASN A 5 -1.97 2.04 14.36
N TYR A 6 -2.48 1.27 13.43
CA TYR A 6 -1.76 0.75 12.27
C TYR A 6 -2.42 1.27 11.00
N TYR A 7 -1.61 1.78 10.09
CA TYR A 7 -2.09 2.43 8.89
C TYR A 7 -1.46 1.80 7.65
N VAL A 8 -2.26 1.78 6.58
CA VAL A 8 -1.79 1.61 5.21
C VAL A 8 -1.85 2.97 4.53
N VAL A 9 -0.75 3.36 3.90
CA VAL A 9 -0.67 4.60 3.13
C VAL A 9 -0.17 4.28 1.74
N GLY A 10 -0.94 4.67 0.74
CA GLY A 10 -0.59 4.56 -0.66
C GLY A 10 -0.38 5.94 -1.25
N ALA A 11 0.67 6.08 -2.05
CA ALA A 11 0.98 7.32 -2.75
C ALA A 11 1.41 7.00 -4.18
N ASN A 12 0.96 7.83 -5.11
CA ASN A 12 1.40 7.83 -6.49
C ASN A 12 2.01 9.19 -6.81
N ALA A 13 3.28 9.20 -7.22
CA ALA A 13 3.97 10.44 -7.56
C ALA A 13 3.36 11.13 -8.79
N LYS A 14 2.76 10.35 -9.69
CA LYS A 14 2.16 10.83 -10.94
C LYS A 14 0.96 9.93 -11.31
N PRO A 15 -0.25 10.26 -10.81
CA PRO A 15 -1.45 9.46 -11.05
C PRO A 15 -1.67 9.12 -12.53
N GLY A 16 -1.99 7.87 -12.82
CA GLY A 16 -2.25 7.38 -14.18
C GLY A 16 -1.00 6.99 -15.00
N SER A 17 0.21 7.17 -14.47
CA SER A 17 1.45 6.92 -15.23
C SER A 17 2.02 5.52 -15.07
N VAL A 18 1.79 4.90 -13.91
CA VAL A 18 2.44 3.63 -13.54
C VAL A 18 1.60 2.44 -13.99
N GLN A 19 0.29 2.64 -14.14
CA GLN A 19 -0.67 1.66 -14.67
C GLN A 19 -0.67 0.36 -13.87
N PHE A 20 -0.59 0.46 -12.55
CA PHE A 20 -0.77 -0.66 -11.64
C PHE A 20 -1.91 -0.38 -10.65
N ASP A 21 -2.83 -1.32 -10.55
CA ASP A 21 -3.80 -1.36 -9.47
C ASP A 21 -3.28 -2.27 -8.36
N ILE A 22 -3.22 -1.79 -7.12
CA ILE A 22 -2.68 -2.53 -5.99
C ILE A 22 -3.82 -3.02 -5.10
N VAL A 23 -4.04 -4.34 -5.07
CA VAL A 23 -4.97 -4.97 -4.14
C VAL A 23 -4.23 -5.26 -2.83
N ILE A 24 -4.80 -4.82 -1.71
CA ILE A 24 -4.24 -4.95 -0.37
C ILE A 24 -5.10 -5.96 0.39
N TYR A 25 -4.45 -6.99 0.92
CA TYR A 25 -5.04 -7.99 1.80
C TYR A 25 -4.43 -7.87 3.19
N VAL A 26 -5.26 -7.94 4.23
CA VAL A 26 -4.81 -8.00 5.63
C VAL A 26 -5.28 -9.33 6.21
N ASN A 27 -4.34 -10.15 6.68
CA ASN A 27 -4.57 -11.50 7.20
C ASN A 27 -5.43 -12.36 6.24
N GLY A 28 -5.10 -12.30 4.94
CA GLY A 28 -5.78 -13.05 3.87
C GLY A 28 -7.13 -12.48 3.43
N THR A 29 -7.67 -11.46 4.11
CA THR A 29 -8.94 -10.80 3.73
C THR A 29 -8.67 -9.58 2.86
N MET A 30 -9.37 -9.46 1.73
CA MET A 30 -9.27 -8.27 0.88
C MET A 30 -9.74 -7.04 1.67
N PHE A 31 -8.88 -6.04 1.76
CA PHE A 31 -9.16 -4.79 2.46
C PHE A 31 -9.57 -3.68 1.50
N LYS A 32 -8.69 -3.35 0.55
CA LYS A 32 -8.91 -2.26 -0.40
C LYS A 32 -8.10 -2.47 -1.68
N THR A 33 -8.54 -1.84 -2.77
CA THR A 33 -7.71 -1.64 -3.97
C THR A 33 -7.31 -0.17 -4.07
N PHE A 34 -6.02 0.10 -4.25
CA PHE A 34 -5.46 1.41 -4.58
C PHE A 34 -5.27 1.49 -6.09
N LYS A 35 -6.00 2.40 -6.75
CA LYS A 35 -5.95 2.55 -8.21
C LYS A 35 -4.83 3.49 -8.62
N ASP A 36 -4.21 3.27 -9.78
CA ASP A 36 -3.14 4.14 -10.30
C ASP A 36 -3.57 5.60 -10.45
N ASN A 37 -4.85 5.86 -10.74
CA ASN A 37 -5.39 7.22 -10.86
C ASN A 37 -5.96 7.79 -9.55
N GLU A 38 -5.92 7.02 -8.45
CA GLU A 38 -6.36 7.49 -7.14
C GLU A 38 -5.28 8.38 -6.51
N GLY A 39 -5.71 9.40 -5.75
CA GLY A 39 -4.80 10.23 -4.96
C GLY A 39 -4.17 9.45 -3.81
N GLN A 40 -3.52 10.16 -2.89
CA GLN A 40 -3.01 9.51 -1.68
C GLN A 40 -4.15 8.82 -0.92
N ILE A 41 -3.92 7.57 -0.52
CA ILE A 41 -4.80 6.85 0.40
C ILE A 41 -4.14 6.79 1.77
N VAL A 42 -4.93 7.02 2.80
CA VAL A 42 -4.56 6.79 4.21
C VAL A 42 -5.71 6.02 4.81
N ALA A 43 -5.43 4.82 5.34
CA ALA A 43 -6.46 3.97 5.90
C ALA A 43 -5.97 3.31 7.19
N ASP A 44 -6.79 3.40 8.24
CA ASP A 44 -6.59 2.66 9.48
C ASP A 44 -6.97 1.18 9.26
N ILE A 45 -6.06 0.28 9.60
CA ILE A 45 -6.25 -1.18 9.51
C ILE A 45 -6.22 -1.86 10.89
N THR A 46 -6.22 -1.10 11.97
CA THR A 46 -6.06 -1.60 13.35
C THR A 46 -7.12 -2.64 13.71
N ASP A 47 -8.36 -2.44 13.24
CA ASP A 47 -9.49 -3.36 13.47
C ASP A 47 -9.39 -4.66 12.66
N LYS A 48 -8.45 -4.76 11.70
CA LYS A 48 -8.20 -5.95 10.88
C LYS A 48 -7.03 -6.79 11.39
N LEU A 49 -6.31 -6.31 12.41
CA LEU A 49 -5.15 -6.96 12.97
C LEU A 49 -5.50 -7.73 14.24
N ALA A 50 -4.75 -8.81 14.48
CA ALA A 50 -4.76 -9.56 15.73
C ALA A 50 -3.52 -9.22 16.56
N LEU A 51 -3.59 -9.48 17.87
CA LEU A 51 -2.40 -9.43 18.73
C LEU A 51 -1.40 -10.50 18.28
N GLY A 52 -0.13 -10.13 18.11
CA GLY A 52 0.93 -11.00 17.61
C GLY A 52 1.12 -10.89 16.10
N SER A 53 1.42 -12.01 15.45
CA SER A 53 1.82 -12.05 14.04
C SER A 53 0.65 -11.75 13.10
N ASN A 54 0.87 -10.83 12.16
CA ASN A 54 -0.06 -10.46 11.10
C ASN A 54 0.65 -10.45 9.75
N THR A 55 -0.08 -10.73 8.68
CA THR A 55 0.45 -10.67 7.31
C THR A 55 -0.37 -9.69 6.46
N VAL A 56 0.32 -8.78 5.79
CA VAL A 56 -0.26 -7.92 4.75
C VAL A 56 0.31 -8.32 3.40
N THR A 57 -0.56 -8.62 2.45
CA THR A 57 -0.17 -8.98 1.08
C THR A 57 -0.61 -7.88 0.13
N LEU A 58 0.32 -7.43 -0.71
CA LEU A 58 0.07 -6.46 -1.76
C LEU A 58 0.26 -7.11 -3.12
N GLN A 59 -0.78 -7.03 -3.95
CA GLN A 59 -0.78 -7.53 -5.31
C GLN A 59 -0.98 -6.36 -6.27
N ALA A 60 0.09 -5.94 -6.94
CA ALA A 60 0.03 -5.02 -8.06
C ALA A 60 -0.31 -5.77 -9.35
N LYS A 61 -1.41 -5.37 -9.99
CA LYS A 61 -1.83 -5.86 -11.30
C LYS A 61 -1.60 -4.79 -12.35
N LYS A 62 -0.88 -5.12 -13.43
CA LYS A 62 -0.63 -4.19 -14.52
C LYS A 62 -1.91 -4.00 -15.34
N VAL A 63 -2.39 -2.76 -15.47
CA VAL A 63 -3.61 -2.42 -16.20
C VAL A 63 -3.28 -1.44 -17.33
N ILE A 64 -3.09 -1.97 -18.53
CA ILE A 64 -2.75 -1.19 -19.72
C ILE A 64 -3.98 -1.08 -20.63
N SER A 65 -4.43 0.15 -20.90
CA SER A 65 -5.44 0.45 -21.92
C SER A 65 -4.84 1.39 -22.97
N GLY A 66 -4.67 0.91 -24.20
CA GLY A 66 -4.16 1.74 -25.31
C GLY A 66 -2.66 2.02 -25.30
N GLY A 67 -1.87 1.35 -24.46
CA GLY A 67 -0.41 1.45 -24.42
C GLY A 67 0.13 1.96 -23.09
N ARG A 68 1.46 1.96 -22.95
CA ARG A 68 2.12 2.38 -21.71
C ARG A 68 2.08 3.90 -21.57
N ALA A 69 1.50 4.39 -20.48
CA ALA A 69 1.46 5.82 -20.14
C ALA A 69 2.84 6.36 -19.74
N SER A 70 3.68 5.49 -19.18
CA SER A 70 5.09 5.76 -18.92
C SER A 70 5.91 4.47 -18.95
N THR A 71 7.21 4.64 -19.16
CA THR A 71 8.24 3.60 -19.06
C THR A 71 9.34 3.96 -18.07
N SER A 72 9.22 5.10 -17.39
CA SER A 72 10.23 5.63 -16.47
C SER A 72 10.20 4.91 -15.12
N SER A 73 11.36 4.53 -14.60
CA SER A 73 11.49 4.00 -13.24
C SER A 73 11.33 5.07 -12.15
N SER A 74 11.28 6.35 -12.52
CA SER A 74 11.00 7.46 -11.60
C SER A 74 9.51 7.68 -11.35
N ASP A 75 8.64 7.14 -12.19
CA ASP A 75 7.20 7.15 -11.98
C ASP A 75 6.85 5.95 -11.09
N VAL A 76 6.54 6.19 -9.82
CA VAL A 76 6.44 5.15 -8.77
C VAL A 76 5.11 5.23 -8.03
N ILE A 77 4.49 4.06 -7.82
CA ILE A 77 3.48 3.86 -6.78
C ILE A 77 4.16 3.20 -5.58
N SER A 78 3.98 3.79 -4.40
CA SER A 78 4.43 3.24 -3.14
C SER A 78 3.25 2.97 -2.22
N VAL A 79 3.26 1.82 -1.57
CA VAL A 79 2.36 1.53 -0.45
C VAL A 79 3.21 1.14 0.75
N PHE A 80 2.98 1.77 1.90
CA PHE A 80 3.67 1.42 3.13
C PHE A 80 2.67 1.07 4.23
N ILE A 81 3.10 0.20 5.13
CA ILE A 81 2.39 -0.13 6.37
C ILE A 81 3.21 0.40 7.53
N GLY A 82 2.56 1.04 8.49
CA GLY A 82 3.24 1.58 9.66
C GLY A 82 2.36 1.67 10.88
N LYS A 83 2.99 1.62 12.06
CA LYS A 83 2.39 1.99 13.33
C LYS A 83 2.56 3.50 13.50
N GLY A 84 1.50 4.17 13.93
CA GLY A 84 1.50 5.63 14.05
C GLY A 84 0.31 6.17 14.81
N ASN A 85 0.15 7.49 14.72
CA ASN A 85 -0.92 8.23 15.36
C ASN A 85 -1.47 9.29 14.41
N ALA A 86 -2.80 9.44 14.39
CA ALA A 86 -3.48 10.49 13.66
C ALA A 86 -3.89 11.59 14.64
N ASN A 87 -3.38 12.81 14.42
CA ASN A 87 -3.70 14.00 15.20
C ASN A 87 -4.32 15.06 14.28
N GLY A 88 -5.65 15.19 14.32
CA GLY A 88 -6.38 16.04 13.37
C GLY A 88 -6.15 15.59 11.92
N ASN A 89 -5.59 16.47 11.09
CA ASN A 89 -5.30 16.18 9.68
C ASN A 89 -3.88 15.67 9.43
N GLN A 90 -3.10 15.39 10.49
CA GLN A 90 -1.73 14.91 10.37
C GLN A 90 -1.63 13.46 10.84
N LEU A 91 -1.12 12.60 9.95
CA LEU A 91 -0.68 11.25 10.30
C LEU A 91 0.82 11.26 10.51
N THR A 92 1.25 10.86 11.70
CA THR A 92 2.65 10.59 12.01
C THR A 92 2.85 9.08 12.06
N ILE A 93 3.79 8.58 11.28
CA ILE A 93 4.19 7.17 11.29
C ILE A 93 5.42 7.03 12.16
N ASP A 94 5.25 6.46 13.35
CA ASP A 94 6.31 6.28 14.33
C ASP A 94 7.23 5.12 13.95
N LYS A 95 6.68 4.08 13.31
CA LYS A 95 7.44 2.91 12.84
C LYS A 95 6.89 2.40 11.53
N GLN A 96 7.70 2.46 10.48
CA GLN A 96 7.40 1.77 9.22
C GLN A 96 7.67 0.27 9.37
N LEU A 97 6.69 -0.54 8.98
CA LEU A 97 6.72 -2.00 9.11
C LEU A 97 6.97 -2.68 7.77
N ALA A 98 6.49 -2.08 6.68
CA ALA A 98 6.67 -2.62 5.34
C ALA A 98 6.59 -1.51 4.29
N THR A 99 7.18 -1.78 3.13
CA THR A 99 7.10 -0.92 1.96
C THR A 99 7.07 -1.77 0.71
N PHE A 100 6.06 -1.53 -0.10
CA PHE A 100 5.87 -2.10 -1.42
C PHE A 100 5.99 -0.99 -2.46
N LYS A 101 6.73 -1.26 -3.53
CA LYS A 101 6.88 -0.33 -4.65
C LYS A 101 6.75 -1.05 -5.97
N VAL A 102 6.08 -0.37 -6.90
CA VAL A 102 6.11 -0.64 -8.33
C VAL A 102 6.32 0.65 -9.09
N ASP A 103 6.98 0.54 -10.24
CA ASP A 103 7.27 1.69 -11.10
C ASP A 103 6.81 1.45 -12.54
N ALA A 104 6.70 2.54 -13.30
CA ALA A 104 6.15 2.45 -14.63
C ALA A 104 6.99 1.57 -15.56
N SER A 105 8.30 1.39 -15.32
CA SER A 105 9.21 0.56 -16.12
C SER A 105 8.84 -0.93 -16.08
N GLN A 106 8.19 -1.39 -15.00
CA GLN A 106 7.76 -2.76 -14.82
C GLN A 106 6.53 -3.11 -15.66
N THR A 107 6.50 -4.35 -16.15
CA THR A 107 5.47 -4.85 -17.08
C THR A 107 4.69 -6.06 -16.55
N ALA A 108 5.24 -6.78 -15.58
CA ALA A 108 4.61 -7.95 -14.97
C ALA A 108 3.88 -7.57 -13.68
N ASP A 109 2.84 -8.33 -13.36
CA ASP A 109 2.21 -8.30 -12.05
C ASP A 109 3.23 -8.60 -10.95
N LYS A 110 3.04 -8.01 -9.79
CA LYS A 110 3.94 -8.15 -8.64
C LYS A 110 3.15 -8.41 -7.38
N THR A 111 3.53 -9.45 -6.63
CA THR A 111 2.93 -9.77 -5.34
C THR A 111 4.00 -9.89 -4.28
N GLU A 112 3.81 -9.22 -3.14
CA GLU A 112 4.69 -9.36 -1.97
C GLU A 112 3.84 -9.47 -0.70
N SER A 113 4.31 -10.29 0.24
CA SER A 113 3.69 -10.46 1.55
C SER A 113 4.67 -10.01 2.63
N PHE A 114 4.16 -9.28 3.60
CA PHE A 114 4.93 -8.74 4.71
C PHE A 114 4.31 -9.22 6.02
N THR A 115 5.13 -9.81 6.88
CA THR A 115 4.70 -10.26 8.21
C THR A 115 5.32 -9.37 9.28
N PHE A 116 4.50 -8.92 10.22
CA PHE A 116 4.93 -8.13 11.37
C PHE A 116 4.10 -8.46 12.60
N ASP A 117 4.67 -8.20 13.78
CA ASP A 117 3.95 -8.35 15.04
C ASP A 117 3.24 -7.04 15.41
N ALA A 118 1.95 -7.16 15.71
CA ALA A 118 1.15 -6.10 16.30
C ALA A 118 0.98 -6.34 17.80
N ASN A 119 1.33 -5.34 18.60
CA ASN A 119 1.31 -5.39 20.06
C ASN A 119 0.37 -4.34 20.57
#